data_AF-A0A357T3E5-F1
#
_entry.id   AF-A0A357T3E5-F1
#
_cell.length_a   1.000
_cell.length_b   1.000
_cell.length_c   1.000
_cell.angle_alpha   90.00
_cell.angle_beta   90.00
_cell.angle_gamma   90.00
#
_symmetry.space_group_name_H-M   'P 1'
#
loop_
_entity.id
_entity.type
_entity.pdbx_description
1 polymer ?
#
loop_
_entity_poly.entity_id
_entity_poly.type
_entity_poly.pdbx_seq_one_letter_code
_entity_poly.pdbx_strand_id
1 'polypeptide(L)' 'RIGITRSVIVNAMRKLESAGVVESRSLGMKGTYMKVNNPYFLEELGKRSKI' A
#
# COMPACT_ATOMS: atom_id res chain seq x y z
N ARG A 1 -5.31 15.48 -6.49
CA ARG A 1 -3.95 14.93 -6.76
C ARG A 1 -3.06 15.35 -5.59
N ILE A 2 -2.39 14.42 -4.89
CA ILE A 2 -1.78 14.64 -3.55
C ILE A 2 -0.35 15.22 -3.59
N GLY A 3 0.13 15.69 -4.75
CA GLY A 3 1.51 16.19 -4.90
C GLY A 3 2.62 15.13 -4.85
N ILE A 4 2.29 13.84 -4.75
CA ILE A 4 3.26 12.74 -4.64
C ILE A 4 3.58 12.16 -6.03
N THR A 5 4.86 11.84 -6.26
CA THR A 5 5.31 11.19 -7.49
C THR A 5 4.90 9.72 -7.54
N ARG A 6 4.64 9.19 -8.74
CA ARG A 6 4.29 7.78 -8.94
C ARG A 6 5.36 6.82 -8.40
N SER A 7 6.64 7.20 -8.48
CA SER A 7 7.75 6.39 -7.97
C SER A 7 7.68 6.18 -6.46
N VAL A 8 7.31 7.21 -5.69
CA VAL A 8 7.13 7.09 -4.24
C VAL A 8 6.01 6.10 -3.91
N ILE A 9 4.88 6.20 -4.60
CA ILE A 9 3.74 5.28 -4.41
C ILE A 9 4.16 3.84 -4.73
N VAL A 10 4.78 3.62 -5.89
CA VAL A 10 5.23 2.29 -6.33
C VAL A 10 6.26 1.69 -5.37
N ASN A 11 7.20 2.51 -4.89
CA ASN A 11 8.22 2.05 -3.95
C ASN A 11 7.62 1.66 -2.59
N ALA A 12 6.65 2.42 -2.08
CA ALA A 12 5.95 2.07 -0.86
C ALA A 12 5.19 0.74 -1.01
N MET A 13 4.48 0.55 -2.12
CA MET A 13 3.75 -0.69 -2.38
C MET A 13 4.68 -1.90 -2.47
N ARG A 14 5.81 -1.79 -3.18
CA ARG A 14 6.82 -2.86 -3.28
C ARG A 14 7.40 -3.26 -1.92
N LYS A 15 7.62 -2.29 -1.02
CA LYS A 15 8.11 -2.57 0.34
C LYS A 15 7.06 -3.31 1.17
N LEU A 16 5.79 -2.90 1.09
CA LEU A 16 4.70 -3.58 1.80
C LEU A 16 4.47 -5.00 1.28
N GLU A 17 4.57 -5.20 -0.03
CA GLU A 17 4.44 -6.52 -0.66
C GLU A 17 5.62 -7.42 -0.29
N SER A 18 6.85 -6.91 -0.34
CA SER A 18 8.05 -7.64 0.10
C SER A 18 8.01 -8.01 1.58
N ALA A 19 7.28 -7.26 2.42
CA ALA A 19 7.10 -7.55 3.84
C ALA A 19 5.90 -8.48 4.12
N GLY A 20 5.17 -8.93 3.10
CA GLY A 20 3.98 -9.77 3.24
C GLY A 20 2.77 -9.05 3.83
N VAL A 21 2.78 -7.71 3.87
CA VAL A 21 1.69 -6.91 4.45
C VAL A 21 0.53 -6.76 3.47
N VAL A 22 0.83 -6.66 2.18
CA VAL A 22 -0.14 -6.52 1.09
C VAL A 22 0.20 -7.45 -0.06
N GLU A 23 -0.82 -7.89 -0.79
CA GLU A 23 -0.67 -8.57 -2.07
C GLU A 23 -1.15 -7.65 -3.19
N SER A 24 -0.38 -7.57 -4.26
CA SER A 24 -0.77 -6.83 -5.45
C SER A 24 -1.07 -7.77 -6.62
N ARG A 25 -2.15 -7.48 -7.35
CA ARG A 25 -2.50 -8.17 -8.60
C ARG A 25 -2.81 -7.15 -9.68
N SER A 26 -2.04 -7.15 -10.75
CA SER A 26 -2.31 -6.28 -11.91
C SER A 26 -3.67 -6.60 -12.53
N LEU A 27 -4.47 -5.57 -12.80
CA LEU A 27 -5.71 -5.63 -13.58
C LEU A 27 -5.54 -4.95 -14.96
N GLY A 28 -4.29 -4.73 -15.38
CA GLY A 28 -3.95 -4.02 -16.61
C GLY A 28 -4.39 -2.55 -16.57
N MET A 29 -5.13 -2.12 -17.58
CA MET A 29 -5.60 -0.71 -17.71
C MET A 29 -6.57 -0.29 -16.60
N LYS A 30 -7.20 -1.24 -15.89
CA LYS A 30 -8.10 -0.97 -14.77
C LYS A 30 -7.35 -0.62 -13.47
N GLY A 31 -6.03 -0.82 -13.43
CA GLY A 31 -5.19 -0.54 -12.28
C GLY A 31 -4.66 -1.80 -11.62
N THR A 32 -4.46 -1.75 -10.30
CA THR A 32 -3.90 -2.86 -9.51
C THR A 32 -4.88 -3.16 -8.38
N TYR A 33 -5.30 -4.42 -8.27
CA TYR A 33 -6.00 -4.92 -7.10
C TYR A 33 -5.02 -5.08 -5.95
N MET A 34 -5.37 -4.59 -4.77
CA MET A 34 -4.55 -4.72 -3.56
C MET A 34 -5.37 -5.38 -2.47
N LYS A 35 -4.80 -6.41 -1.86
CA LYS A 35 -5.37 -7.08 -0.69
C LYS A 35 -4.44 -6.84 0.49
N VAL A 36 -4.99 -6.37 1.61
CA VAL A 36 -4.24 -6.27 2.86
C VAL A 36 -4.29 -7.64 3.52
N ASN A 37 -3.12 -8.26 3.69
CA ASN A 37 -3.01 -9.57 4.31
C ASN A 37 -2.90 -9.47 5.83
N ASN A 38 -2.24 -8.42 6.33
CA ASN A 38 -2.04 -8.23 7.76
C ASN A 38 -3.22 -7.44 8.38
N PRO A 39 -4.03 -8.06 9.26
CA PRO A 39 -5.18 -7.40 9.88
C PRO A 39 -4.77 -6.25 10.81
N TYR A 40 -3.57 -6.28 11.38
CA TYR A 40 -3.06 -5.25 12.30
C TYR A 40 -2.53 -4.01 11.59
N PHE A 41 -2.29 -4.07 10.28
CA PHE A 41 -1.65 -2.99 9.53
C PHE A 41 -2.45 -1.68 9.57
N LEU A 42 -3.76 -1.76 9.36
CA LEU A 42 -4.64 -0.58 9.37
C LEU A 42 -4.77 0.03 10.77
N GLU A 43 -4.80 -0.80 11.80
CA GLU A 43 -4.82 -0.36 13.20
C GLU A 43 -3.55 0.44 13.53
N GLU A 44 -2.37 -0.10 13.21
CA GLU A 44 -1.09 0.54 13.46
C GLU A 44 -0.91 1.84 12.67
N LEU A 45 -1.41 1.89 11.43
CA LEU A 45 -1.40 3.11 10.63
C LEU A 45 -2.27 4.21 11.28
N GLY A 46 -3.41 3.84 11.85
CA GLY A 46 -4.30 4.76 12.57
C GLY A 46 -3.68 5.32 13.85
N LYS A 47 -2.90 4.52 14.58
CA LYS A 47 -2.14 4.98 15.78
C LYS A 47 -1.12 6.06 15.42
N ARG A 48 -0.40 5.88 14.30
CA ARG A 48 0.64 6.83 13.84
C ARG A 48 0.08 8.13 13.27
N SER A 49 -1.20 8.18 12.88
CA SER A 49 -1.82 9.40 12.34
C SER A 49 -2.24 10.42 13.42
N LYS A 50 -2.12 10.08 14.71
CA LYS A 50 -2.43 10.98 15.84
C LYS A 50 -1.22 11.80 16.31
N ILE A 51 -0.42 12.30 15.37
CA ILE A 51 0.63 13.30 15.65
C ILE A 51 0.06 14.67 15.37
#